data_AF-Q8MM05-F1
#
_entry.id   AF-Q8MM05-F1
#
_cell.length_a   1.000
_cell.length_b   1.000
_cell.length_c   1.000
_cell.angle_alpha   90.00
_cell.angle_beta   90.00
_cell.angle_gamma   90.00
#
_symmetry.space_group_name_H-M   'P 1'
#
loop_
_entity.id
_entity.type
_entity.pdbx_description
1 polymer ?
#
loop_
_entity_poly.entity_id
_entity_poly.type
_entity_poly.pdbx_seq_one_letter_code
_entity_poly.pdbx_strand_id
1 'polypeptide(L)'
;TTIWKKGSLHLDNKCTDCLTKCKVFEVWLGNQQEAFKKQKEKYEKEIESYVSNDAKFVSNINSEYYKQFHDQLRDKNHNNLDTFLNLLNEGKYCKEKLKGESDITFTNSSDDKGIFYRSQYCQVCPDCGVKCDGTKYTHKSDNDRECVNNEDYKPPRGVKPTNITVLYSGNEQGDITQKLEDFCKSST
;
A
#
# COMPACT_ATOMS: atom_id res chain seq x y z
N THR A 1 12.00 18.31 16.57
CA THR A 1 11.32 17.05 16.19
C THR A 1 9.98 17.41 15.62
N THR A 2 9.63 16.85 14.46
CA THR A 2 8.30 17.06 13.84
C THR A 2 7.22 16.39 14.69
N ILE A 3 6.19 17.14 15.09
CA ILE A 3 5.02 16.65 15.83
C ILE A 3 3.77 17.18 15.11
N TRP A 4 3.17 16.32 14.29
CA TRP A 4 2.00 16.65 13.47
C TRP A 4 0.80 17.07 14.31
N LYS A 5 0.52 16.36 15.42
CA LYS A 5 -0.58 16.71 16.35
C LYS A 5 -0.50 18.11 16.94
N LYS A 6 0.70 18.70 17.02
CA LYS A 6 0.93 20.07 17.51
C LYS A 6 1.14 21.09 16.39
N GLY A 7 1.01 20.69 15.12
CA GLY A 7 1.31 21.55 13.96
C GLY A 7 2.78 21.96 13.86
N SER A 8 3.68 21.31 14.61
CA SER A 8 5.11 21.62 14.61
C SER A 8 5.77 20.82 13.49
N LEU A 9 5.86 21.46 12.31
CA LEU A 9 6.45 20.89 11.11
C LEU A 9 7.85 21.48 10.89
N HIS A 10 8.87 20.65 11.04
CA HIS A 10 10.23 21.00 10.64
C HIS A 10 10.57 20.24 9.36
N LEU A 11 10.36 20.89 8.20
CA LEU A 11 10.76 20.35 6.91
C LEU A 11 12.24 20.70 6.67
N ASP A 12 13.14 19.78 7.01
CA ASP A 12 14.54 19.91 6.66
C ASP A 12 14.80 19.44 5.22
N ASN A 13 16.00 19.74 4.70
CA ASN A 13 16.41 19.30 3.37
C ASN A 13 16.44 17.76 3.23
N LYS A 14 16.66 17.03 4.33
CA LYS A 14 16.66 15.55 4.35
C LYS A 14 15.24 14.99 4.17
N CYS A 15 14.22 15.63 4.75
CA CYS A 15 12.82 15.30 4.56
C CYS A 15 12.40 15.53 3.11
N THR A 16 12.87 16.61 2.47
CA THR A 16 12.60 16.84 1.04
C THR A 16 13.26 15.78 0.16
N ASP A 17 14.50 15.39 0.44
CA ASP A 17 15.19 14.32 -0.28
C ASP A 17 14.47 12.97 -0.12
N CYS A 18 14.03 12.64 1.11
CA CYS A 18 13.20 11.46 1.39
C CYS A 18 11.91 11.47 0.56
N LEU A 19 11.17 12.59 0.56
CA LEU A 19 9.93 12.73 -0.20
C LEU A 19 10.16 12.51 -1.70
N THR A 20 11.21 13.11 -2.26
CA THR A 20 11.53 12.96 -3.69
C THR A 20 11.86 11.51 -4.04
N LYS A 21 12.69 10.84 -3.23
CA LYS A 21 13.03 9.42 -3.42
C LYS A 21 11.81 8.52 -3.31
N CYS A 22 10.94 8.77 -2.33
CA CYS A 22 9.71 8.01 -2.15
C CYS A 22 8.75 8.16 -3.34
N LYS A 23 8.59 9.37 -3.88
CA LYS A 23 7.76 9.60 -5.08
C LYS A 23 8.27 8.85 -6.30
N VAL A 24 9.58 8.87 -6.54
CA VAL A 24 10.20 8.14 -7.67
C VAL A 24 10.00 6.64 -7.49
N PHE A 25 10.21 6.12 -6.27
CA PHE A 25 10.00 4.72 -5.96
C PHE A 25 8.54 4.29 -6.14
N GLU A 26 7.58 5.12 -5.69
CA GLU A 26 6.14 4.86 -5.83
C GLU A 26 5.70 4.75 -7.30
N VAL A 27 6.18 5.66 -8.16
CA VAL A 27 5.91 5.60 -9.61
C VAL A 27 6.51 4.33 -10.22
N TRP A 28 7.76 4.01 -9.88
CA TRP A 28 8.40 2.79 -10.36
C TRP A 28 7.63 1.54 -9.92
N LEU A 29 7.20 1.49 -8.65
CA LEU A 29 6.47 0.36 -8.08
C LEU A 29 5.09 0.17 -8.76
N GLY A 30 4.38 1.27 -9.03
CA GLY A 30 3.14 1.26 -9.80
C GLY A 30 3.32 0.69 -11.21
N ASN A 31 4.39 1.07 -11.90
CA ASN A 31 4.71 0.51 -13.22
C ASN A 31 5.01 -1.00 -13.16
N GLN A 32 5.71 -1.47 -12.12
CA GLN A 32 5.94 -2.91 -11.92
C GLN A 32 4.62 -3.66 -11.65
N GLN A 33 3.73 -3.09 -10.85
CA GLN A 33 2.42 -3.67 -10.57
C GLN A 33 1.58 -3.80 -11.84
N GLU A 34 1.57 -2.78 -12.70
CA GLU A 34 0.85 -2.82 -13.97
C GLU A 34 1.42 -3.86 -14.93
N ALA A 35 2.76 -3.92 -15.05
CA ALA A 35 3.43 -4.92 -15.87
C ALA A 35 3.13 -6.35 -15.38
N PHE A 36 3.15 -6.57 -14.07
CA PHE A 36 2.80 -7.86 -13.47
C PHE A 36 1.33 -8.23 -13.76
N LYS A 37 0.39 -7.29 -13.60
CA LYS A 37 -1.02 -7.51 -13.92
C LYS A 37 -1.21 -7.93 -15.39
N LYS A 38 -0.56 -7.24 -16.33
CA LYS A 38 -0.62 -7.57 -17.76
C LYS A 38 -0.06 -8.98 -18.05
N GLN A 39 1.04 -9.36 -17.41
CA GLN A 39 1.62 -10.70 -17.57
C GLN A 39 0.71 -11.78 -16.97
N LYS A 40 0.11 -11.51 -15.80
CA LYS A 40 -0.87 -12.39 -15.15
C LYS A 40 -2.07 -12.68 -16.05
N GLU A 41 -2.72 -11.63 -16.56
CA GLU A 41 -3.86 -11.75 -17.48
C GLU A 41 -3.48 -12.45 -18.79
N LYS A 42 -2.26 -12.21 -19.30
CA LYS A 42 -1.78 -12.89 -20.50
C LYS A 42 -1.58 -14.38 -20.25
N TYR A 43 -0.99 -14.76 -19.13
CA TYR A 43 -0.75 -16.16 -18.77
C TYR A 43 -2.05 -16.94 -18.57
N GLU A 44 -3.04 -16.35 -17.90
CA GLU A 44 -4.39 -16.94 -17.76
C GLU A 44 -5.02 -17.23 -19.13
N LYS A 45 -5.00 -16.25 -20.04
CA LYS A 45 -5.53 -16.40 -21.41
C LYS A 45 -4.80 -17.48 -22.22
N GLU A 46 -3.48 -17.55 -22.12
CA GLU A 46 -2.71 -18.59 -22.80
C GLU A 46 -3.12 -19.98 -22.28
N ILE A 47 -3.17 -20.19 -20.95
CA ILE A 47 -3.62 -21.47 -20.37
C ILE A 47 -5.01 -21.86 -20.87
N GLU A 48 -5.98 -20.96 -20.79
CA GLU A 48 -7.37 -21.24 -21.22
C GLU A 48 -7.45 -21.61 -22.70
N SER A 49 -6.70 -20.91 -23.55
CA SER A 49 -6.68 -21.15 -25.00
C SER A 49 -6.14 -22.53 -25.37
N TYR A 50 -5.11 -23.02 -24.66
CA TYR A 50 -4.57 -24.37 -24.86
C TYR A 50 -5.52 -25.46 -24.34
N VAL A 51 -6.19 -25.24 -23.21
CA VAL A 51 -7.19 -26.19 -22.67
C VAL A 51 -8.37 -26.37 -23.62
N SER A 52 -8.76 -25.29 -24.29
CA SER A 52 -9.95 -25.26 -25.15
C SER A 52 -9.75 -25.92 -26.52
N ASN A 53 -8.52 -26.36 -26.87
CA ASN A 53 -8.15 -26.80 -28.23
C ASN A 53 -8.64 -25.83 -29.32
N ASP A 54 -8.70 -24.54 -29.00
CA ASP A 54 -9.30 -23.55 -29.89
C ASP A 54 -8.39 -23.42 -31.11
N ALA A 55 -8.95 -23.64 -32.31
CA ALA A 55 -8.22 -23.80 -33.57
C ALA A 55 -7.43 -22.55 -34.03
N LYS A 56 -7.32 -21.53 -33.18
CA LYS A 56 -6.59 -20.27 -33.44
C LYS A 56 -5.07 -20.44 -33.50
N PHE A 57 -4.50 -21.49 -32.93
CA PHE A 57 -3.07 -21.79 -33.04
C PHE A 57 -2.70 -22.55 -34.34
N VAL A 58 -3.64 -22.82 -35.24
CA VAL A 58 -3.46 -23.79 -36.33
C VAL A 58 -2.70 -23.24 -37.56
N SER A 59 -2.29 -21.98 -37.64
CA SER A 59 -1.76 -21.40 -38.91
C SER A 59 -0.29 -20.97 -38.97
N ASN A 60 0.56 -21.21 -37.96
CA ASN A 60 1.98 -20.83 -38.03
C ASN A 60 2.92 -21.95 -37.55
N ILE A 61 4.07 -22.08 -38.21
CA ILE A 61 5.15 -23.08 -37.96
C ILE A 61 5.59 -23.14 -36.47
N ASN A 62 5.40 -22.06 -35.70
CA ASN A 62 5.75 -22.04 -34.28
C ASN A 62 4.72 -22.71 -33.34
N SER A 63 3.52 -23.06 -33.81
CA SER A 63 2.46 -23.55 -32.91
C SER A 63 2.77 -24.91 -32.28
N GLU A 64 3.50 -25.77 -33.00
CA GLU A 64 3.91 -27.08 -32.49
C GLU A 64 4.93 -26.93 -31.35
N TYR A 65 5.88 -26.01 -31.47
CA TYR A 65 6.85 -25.71 -30.40
C TYR A 65 6.18 -25.15 -29.15
N TYR A 66 5.23 -24.21 -29.31
CA TYR A 66 4.51 -23.67 -28.16
C TYR A 66 3.64 -24.73 -27.50
N LYS A 67 2.96 -25.57 -28.29
CA LYS A 67 2.16 -26.68 -27.76
C LYS A 67 3.02 -27.65 -26.96
N GLN A 68 4.16 -28.08 -27.50
CA GLN A 68 5.10 -28.96 -26.78
C GLN A 68 5.58 -28.34 -25.46
N PHE A 69 5.87 -27.04 -25.45
CA PHE A 69 6.26 -26.33 -24.23
C PHE A 69 5.14 -26.29 -23.18
N HIS A 70 3.91 -25.99 -23.59
CA HIS A 70 2.75 -25.95 -22.70
C HIS A 70 2.34 -27.35 -22.19
N ASP A 71 2.47 -28.38 -23.02
CA ASP A 71 2.27 -29.78 -22.58
C ASP A 71 3.31 -30.15 -21.50
N GLN A 72 4.59 -29.80 -21.69
CA GLN A 72 5.62 -30.02 -20.67
C GLN A 72 5.38 -29.22 -19.37
N LEU A 73 4.87 -27.99 -19.47
CA LEU A 73 4.48 -27.20 -18.29
C LEU A 73 3.33 -27.87 -17.54
N ARG A 74 2.33 -28.40 -18.25
CA ARG A 74 1.21 -29.13 -17.67
C ARG A 74 1.67 -30.41 -16.98
N ASP A 75 2.55 -31.18 -17.61
CA ASP A 75 3.09 -32.43 -17.05
C ASP A 75 3.87 -32.20 -15.75
N LYS A 76 4.44 -31.00 -15.58
CA LYS A 76 5.11 -30.56 -14.33
C LYS A 76 4.14 -29.96 -13.29
N ASN A 77 2.83 -30.06 -13.49
CA ASN A 77 1.79 -29.47 -12.65
C ASN A 77 1.80 -27.94 -12.57
N HIS A 78 2.29 -27.25 -13.61
CA HIS A 78 2.18 -25.79 -13.74
C HIS A 78 1.02 -25.41 -14.65
N ASN A 79 -0.13 -26.06 -14.43
CA ASN A 79 -1.30 -25.97 -15.29
C ASN A 79 -2.27 -24.84 -14.89
N ASN A 80 -1.99 -24.14 -13.80
CA ASN A 80 -2.78 -23.03 -13.32
C ASN A 80 -1.88 -21.85 -12.92
N LEU A 81 -2.50 -20.69 -12.75
CA LEU A 81 -1.78 -19.48 -12.42
C LEU A 81 -1.03 -19.58 -11.08
N ASP A 82 -1.65 -20.14 -10.04
CA ASP A 82 -1.06 -20.18 -8.70
C ASP A 82 0.24 -21.01 -8.67
N THR A 83 0.24 -22.15 -9.35
CA THR A 83 1.44 -23.01 -9.47
C THR A 83 2.56 -22.32 -10.24
N PHE A 84 2.23 -21.51 -11.25
CA PHE A 84 3.22 -20.69 -11.96
C PHE A 84 3.76 -19.55 -11.10
N LEU A 85 2.91 -18.83 -10.38
CA LEU A 85 3.35 -17.76 -9.47
C LEU A 85 4.23 -18.30 -8.34
N ASN A 86 3.96 -19.52 -7.85
CA ASN A 86 4.84 -20.20 -6.89
C ASN A 86 6.25 -20.44 -7.45
N LEU A 87 6.38 -20.81 -8.72
CA LEU A 87 7.71 -20.91 -9.35
C LEU A 87 8.45 -19.58 -9.40
N LEU A 88 7.74 -18.47 -9.65
CA LEU A 88 8.36 -17.15 -9.64
C LEU A 88 8.91 -16.80 -8.25
N ASN A 89 8.22 -17.21 -7.18
CA ASN A 89 8.69 -17.04 -5.81
C ASN A 89 9.99 -17.83 -5.54
N GLU A 90 10.24 -18.95 -6.23
CA GLU A 90 11.45 -19.75 -6.10
C GLU A 90 12.67 -19.16 -6.83
N GLY A 91 12.45 -18.13 -7.66
CA GLY A 91 13.52 -17.42 -8.35
C GLY A 91 14.57 -16.90 -7.38
N LYS A 92 15.85 -17.01 -7.75
CA LYS A 92 16.99 -16.66 -6.87
C LYS A 92 16.81 -15.32 -6.15
N TYR A 93 16.46 -14.27 -6.89
CA TYR A 93 16.30 -12.92 -6.34
C TYR A 93 15.01 -12.70 -5.55
N CYS A 94 13.99 -13.56 -5.73
CA CYS A 94 12.76 -13.53 -4.95
C CYS A 94 12.90 -14.35 -3.65
N LYS A 95 13.72 -15.41 -3.69
CA LYS A 95 13.98 -16.32 -2.57
C LYS A 95 15.10 -15.84 -1.64
N GLU A 96 16.10 -15.14 -2.17
CA GLU A 96 17.19 -14.56 -1.39
C GLU A 96 16.65 -13.39 -0.55
N LYS A 97 16.52 -13.62 0.76
CA LYS A 97 15.99 -12.63 1.70
C LYS A 97 17.03 -11.56 1.99
N LEU A 98 16.62 -10.29 1.88
CA LEU A 98 17.34 -9.18 2.50
C LEU A 98 16.98 -9.12 3.99
N LYS A 99 17.99 -9.00 4.85
CA LYS A 99 17.81 -9.03 6.30
C LYS A 99 16.97 -7.83 6.76
N GLY A 100 15.75 -8.09 7.23
CA GLY A 100 14.82 -7.07 7.72
C GLY A 100 13.75 -6.62 6.73
N GLU A 101 13.64 -7.28 5.57
CA GLU A 101 12.59 -7.05 4.57
C GLU A 101 11.58 -8.20 4.52
N SER A 102 10.39 -7.93 3.98
CA SER A 102 9.32 -8.91 3.78
C SER A 102 9.62 -9.82 2.60
N ASP A 103 9.15 -11.07 2.68
CA ASP A 103 9.27 -12.03 1.58
C ASP A 103 8.47 -11.56 0.35
N ILE A 104 9.04 -11.75 -0.84
CA ILE A 104 8.34 -11.52 -2.11
C ILE A 104 7.48 -12.75 -2.39
N THR A 105 6.16 -12.58 -2.28
CA THR A 105 5.18 -13.65 -2.53
C THR A 105 4.13 -13.18 -3.52
N PHE A 106 4.19 -13.68 -4.76
CA PHE A 106 3.26 -13.33 -5.84
C PHE A 106 1.86 -13.93 -5.70
N THR A 107 1.68 -14.95 -4.84
CA THR A 107 0.41 -15.67 -4.65
C THR A 107 -0.54 -15.01 -3.65
N ASN A 108 -0.02 -14.19 -2.73
CA ASN A 108 -0.85 -13.48 -1.75
C ASN A 108 -1.32 -12.14 -2.32
N SER A 109 -2.41 -12.17 -3.09
CA SER A 109 -3.06 -10.94 -3.60
C SER A 109 -4.10 -10.34 -2.66
N SER A 110 -4.33 -10.94 -1.49
CA SER A 110 -5.46 -10.62 -0.60
C SER A 110 -5.10 -9.82 0.65
N ASP A 111 -3.82 -9.53 0.90
CA ASP A 111 -3.41 -8.68 2.02
C ASP A 111 -3.32 -7.22 1.57
N ASP A 112 -3.85 -6.30 2.38
CA ASP A 112 -3.77 -4.83 2.19
C ASP A 112 -2.32 -4.29 2.05
N LYS A 113 -1.32 -5.16 2.20
CA LYS A 113 0.13 -4.90 2.12
C LYS A 113 0.86 -5.99 1.30
N GLY A 114 0.42 -6.24 0.07
CA GLY A 114 1.12 -7.14 -0.86
C GLY A 114 2.50 -6.62 -1.31
N ILE A 115 3.16 -7.35 -2.22
CA ILE A 115 4.53 -7.05 -2.70
C ILE A 115 4.71 -5.69 -3.40
N PHE A 116 3.61 -5.08 -3.85
CA PHE A 116 3.59 -3.76 -4.46
C PHE A 116 3.20 -2.65 -3.47
N TYR A 117 3.25 -2.94 -2.16
CA TYR A 117 2.99 -1.95 -1.13
C TYR A 117 4.18 -0.99 -0.97
N ARG A 118 3.86 0.28 -0.71
CA ARG A 118 4.87 1.31 -0.47
C ARG A 118 5.77 0.96 0.72
N SER A 119 7.05 1.32 0.62
CA SER A 119 8.04 1.07 1.67
C SER A 119 7.60 1.61 3.03
N GLN A 120 8.01 0.94 4.12
CA GLN A 120 7.83 1.44 5.49
C GLN A 120 8.47 2.81 5.72
N TYR A 121 9.53 3.14 4.97
CA TYR A 121 10.21 4.44 5.04
C TYR A 121 9.45 5.57 4.34
N CYS A 122 8.52 5.22 3.45
CA CYS A 122 7.69 6.16 2.71
C CYS A 122 6.28 6.29 3.31
N GLN A 123 6.06 5.75 4.52
CA GLN A 123 4.83 5.99 5.27
C GLN A 123 4.81 7.42 5.82
N VAL A 124 3.61 7.89 6.14
CA VAL A 124 3.44 9.15 6.86
C VAL A 124 4.19 9.10 8.19
N CYS A 125 4.76 10.24 8.59
CA CYS A 125 5.41 10.34 9.87
C CYS A 125 4.40 10.13 11.00
N PRO A 126 4.78 9.48 12.11
CA PRO A 126 3.90 9.35 13.27
C PRO A 126 3.43 10.72 13.77
N ASP A 127 2.18 10.77 14.22
CA ASP A 127 1.54 12.00 14.69
C ASP A 127 2.32 12.71 15.80
N CYS A 128 2.88 11.89 16.70
CA CYS A 128 3.67 12.33 17.84
C CYS A 128 5.17 12.44 17.55
N GLY A 129 5.58 12.17 16.31
CA GLY A 129 6.98 12.05 15.93
C GLY A 129 7.63 10.80 16.51
N VAL A 130 8.97 10.80 16.52
CA VAL A 130 9.80 9.67 16.94
C VAL A 130 10.74 10.06 18.07
N LYS A 131 11.09 9.09 18.92
CA LYS A 131 12.16 9.18 19.90
C LYS A 131 13.41 8.52 19.35
N CYS A 132 14.56 9.15 19.53
CA CYS A 132 15.86 8.59 19.15
C CYS A 132 16.63 8.19 20.41
N ASP A 133 16.95 6.90 20.55
CA ASP A 133 17.77 6.38 21.65
C ASP A 133 19.25 6.22 21.21
N GLY A 134 19.73 7.12 20.35
CA GLY A 134 21.11 7.18 19.84
C GLY A 134 21.30 6.50 18.49
N THR A 135 20.84 5.26 18.33
CA THR A 135 20.97 4.47 17.09
C THR A 135 19.65 4.07 16.46
N LYS A 136 18.57 4.06 17.25
CA LYS A 136 17.24 3.62 16.82
C LYS A 136 16.21 4.71 17.02
N TYR A 137 15.34 4.85 16.03
CA TYR A 137 14.16 5.70 16.10
C TYR A 137 12.94 4.82 16.38
N THR A 138 12.15 5.20 17.38
CA THR A 138 10.92 4.51 17.78
C THR A 138 9.76 5.50 17.78
N HIS A 139 8.56 5.03 17.45
CA HIS A 139 7.37 5.89 17.50
C HIS A 139 7.12 6.34 18.93
N LYS A 140 6.85 7.63 19.13
CA LYS A 140 6.34 8.10 20.42
C LYS A 140 4.92 7.61 20.63
N SER A 141 4.58 7.31 21.88
CA SER A 141 3.21 6.96 22.26
C SER A 141 2.27 8.11 21.96
N ASP A 142 1.04 7.80 21.56
CA ASP A 142 -0.01 8.81 21.36
C ASP A 142 -0.33 9.61 22.63
N ASN A 143 -0.05 9.02 23.80
CA ASN A 143 -0.23 9.63 25.11
C ASN A 143 1.04 10.27 25.68
N ASP A 144 2.10 10.40 24.86
CA ASP A 144 3.32 11.08 25.30
C ASP A 144 2.99 12.53 25.67
N ARG A 145 3.47 13.01 26.83
CA ARG A 145 3.23 14.38 27.32
C ARG A 145 3.74 15.43 26.34
N GLU A 146 4.80 15.11 25.59
CA GLU A 146 5.30 15.98 24.53
C GLU A 146 4.40 16.00 23.29
N CYS A 147 3.52 15.01 23.13
CA CYS A 147 2.58 14.90 22.02
C CYS A 147 1.18 15.44 22.37
N VAL A 148 0.65 15.10 23.53
CA VAL A 148 -0.65 15.59 23.99
C VAL A 148 -0.45 16.97 24.62
N ASN A 149 -0.99 18.02 24.01
CA ASN A 149 -1.17 19.30 24.71
C ASN A 149 -2.33 19.11 25.69
N ASN A 150 -2.02 18.90 26.97
CA ASN A 150 -3.01 18.82 28.04
C ASN A 150 -3.51 20.19 28.51
N GLU A 151 -3.11 21.27 27.83
CA GLU A 151 -3.55 22.62 28.15
C GLU A 151 -4.63 23.06 27.18
N ASP A 152 -5.83 23.32 27.72
CA ASP A 152 -6.89 23.98 26.96
C ASP A 152 -6.38 25.33 26.45
N TYR A 153 -6.62 25.62 25.17
CA TYR A 153 -6.31 26.94 24.61
C TYR A 153 -7.11 28.00 25.37
N LYS A 154 -6.40 28.91 26.04
CA LYS A 154 -6.99 30.07 26.71
C LYS A 154 -6.84 31.29 25.79
N PRO A 155 -7.95 31.82 25.24
CA PRO A 155 -7.90 33.03 24.42
C PRO A 155 -7.23 34.20 25.18
N PRO A 156 -6.35 34.99 24.54
CA PRO A 156 -5.76 36.17 25.14
C PRO A 156 -6.84 37.18 25.60
N ARG A 157 -6.52 37.94 26.64
CA ARG A 157 -7.45 38.95 27.20
C ARG A 157 -7.84 39.97 26.13
N GLY A 158 -9.13 40.19 25.93
CA GLY A 158 -9.67 41.15 24.95
C GLY A 158 -9.94 40.58 23.55
N VAL A 159 -9.63 39.30 23.31
CA VAL A 159 -10.02 38.62 22.06
C VAL A 159 -11.44 38.10 22.19
N LYS A 160 -12.30 38.41 21.21
CA LYS A 160 -13.64 37.83 21.11
C LYS A 160 -13.53 36.43 20.49
N PRO A 161 -13.88 35.35 21.22
CA PRO A 161 -13.83 34.00 20.66
C PRO A 161 -14.83 33.85 19.51
N THR A 162 -14.43 33.12 18.46
CA THR A 162 -15.34 32.66 17.42
C THR A 162 -15.80 31.26 17.78
N ASN A 163 -17.09 31.09 18.03
CA ASN A 163 -17.67 29.78 18.23
C ASN A 163 -17.81 29.08 16.88
N ILE A 164 -17.07 27.99 16.69
CA ILE A 164 -17.19 27.12 15.53
C ILE A 164 -17.87 25.85 16.00
N THR A 165 -19.06 25.57 15.46
CA THR A 165 -19.75 24.32 15.70
C THR A 165 -19.09 23.24 14.86
N VAL A 166 -18.36 22.32 15.49
CA VAL A 166 -17.77 21.16 14.82
C VAL A 166 -18.73 19.98 14.95
N LEU A 167 -19.14 19.42 13.81
CA LEU A 167 -19.94 18.20 13.78
C LEU A 167 -19.03 17.00 14.02
N TYR A 168 -19.15 16.39 15.20
CA TYR A 168 -18.44 15.15 15.53
C TYR A 168 -19.26 13.94 15.10
N SER A 169 -18.79 13.16 14.13
CA SER A 169 -19.53 12.07 13.50
C SER A 169 -19.69 10.79 14.32
N GLY A 170 -19.30 10.78 15.61
CA GLY A 170 -19.36 9.57 16.45
C GLY A 170 -18.33 8.52 16.06
N ASN A 171 -18.28 7.42 16.81
CA ASN A 171 -17.35 6.31 16.56
C ASN A 171 -18.08 5.02 16.13
N GLU A 172 -19.40 4.98 16.23
CA GLU A 172 -20.19 3.78 15.92
C GLU A 172 -20.70 3.82 14.48
N GLN A 173 -20.95 2.62 13.94
CA GLN A 173 -21.43 2.46 12.58
C GLN A 173 -22.87 2.98 12.47
N GLY A 174 -23.04 4.11 11.78
CA GLY A 174 -24.33 4.77 11.57
C GLY A 174 -24.42 6.18 12.16
N ASP A 175 -23.55 6.52 13.12
CA ASP A 175 -23.53 7.82 13.80
C ASP A 175 -23.37 9.00 12.82
N ILE A 176 -22.50 8.82 11.81
CA ILE A 176 -22.23 9.84 10.80
C ILE A 176 -23.48 10.12 9.96
N THR A 177 -24.22 9.08 9.57
CA THR A 177 -25.41 9.19 8.74
C THR A 177 -26.52 9.91 9.48
N GLN A 178 -26.75 9.54 10.75
CA GLN A 178 -27.77 10.16 11.58
C GLN A 178 -27.46 11.65 11.85
N LYS A 179 -26.21 11.99 12.17
CA LYS A 179 -25.81 13.38 12.43
C LYS A 179 -25.82 14.26 11.18
N LEU A 180 -25.47 13.70 10.02
CA LEU A 180 -25.58 14.42 8.75
C LEU A 180 -27.04 14.65 8.38
N GLU A 181 -27.93 13.68 8.61
CA GLU A 181 -29.36 13.89 8.41
C GLU A 181 -29.91 15.01 9.29
N ASP A 182 -29.60 15.01 10.59
CA ASP A 182 -30.07 16.03 11.52
C ASP A 182 -29.54 17.42 11.16
N PHE A 183 -28.26 17.52 10.78
CA PHE A 183 -27.66 18.77 10.34
C PHE A 183 -28.31 19.31 9.06
N CYS A 184 -28.49 18.46 8.04
CA CYS A 184 -29.12 18.83 6.79
C CYS A 184 -30.60 19.24 6.98
N LYS A 185 -31.32 18.63 7.93
CA LYS A 185 -32.70 19.01 8.30
C LYS A 185 -32.75 20.36 9.04
N SER A 186 -31.70 20.71 9.79
CA SER A 186 -31.64 21.96 10.57
C SER A 186 -31.27 23.21 9.75
N SER A 187 -30.91 23.06 8.48
CA SER A 187 -30.54 24.16 7.59
C SER A 187 -31.78 24.82 6.98
N THR A 188 -32.49 25.66 7.76
CA THR A 188 -33.46 26.67 7.27
C THR A 188 -32.92 28.05 7.56
#